data_AF-A0A6N3AY95-F1
#
_entry.id   AF-A0A6N3AY95-F1
#
_cell.length_a   1.000
_cell.length_b   1.000
_cell.length_c   1.000
_cell.angle_alpha   90.00
_cell.angle_beta   90.00
_cell.angle_gamma   90.00
#
_symmetry.space_group_name_H-M   'P 1'
#
loop_
_entity.id
_entity.type
_entity.pdbx_description
1 polymer ?
#
loop_
_entity_poly.entity_id
_entity_poly.type
_entity_poly.pdbx_seq_one_letter_code
_entity_poly.pdbx_strand_id
1 'polypeptide(L)'
;MKIRNNILKYYLKNCIFINGTAYAGKSTMCKMLAKKYDLILCGENYGLDRLLQIITPEEQPNLSYFKTMKDWQEFINRTPEEYLAWIMGNSREAADFEIAELIRLSGYKRTIVDTNIPLEILKQLADYNQVAIMLSPQSLSVDMFFERDDEEKLFLLSQIKQAADPEKTLQNFRDCLAKFNSQEIYDEWLNSGFFTIVRNDAETDTRLETVDALARHFGL
;
A
#
# COMPACT_ATOMS: atom_id res chain seq x y z
N MET A 1 6.68 23.56 7.36
CA MET A 1 7.88 23.74 6.49
C MET A 1 7.81 22.72 5.37
N LYS A 2 8.03 23.10 4.10
CA LYS A 2 8.07 22.14 2.97
C LYS A 2 9.52 21.92 2.53
N ILE A 3 10.01 20.68 2.61
CA ILE A 3 11.36 20.31 2.14
C ILE A 3 11.33 20.20 0.61
N ARG A 4 12.38 20.69 -0.06
CA ARG A 4 12.46 20.66 -1.53
C ARG A 4 12.74 19.24 -2.05
N ASN A 5 12.14 18.88 -3.19
CA ASN A 5 12.23 17.53 -3.75
C ASN A 5 13.66 17.07 -4.02
N ASN A 6 14.56 17.95 -4.49
CA ASN A 6 15.95 17.58 -4.73
C ASN A 6 16.69 17.16 -3.43
N ILE A 7 16.32 17.77 -2.30
CA ILE A 7 16.84 17.40 -0.98
C ILE A 7 16.30 16.03 -0.57
N LEU A 8 14.98 15.82 -0.69
CA LEU A 8 14.36 14.54 -0.38
C LEU A 8 14.92 13.41 -1.24
N LYS A 9 15.06 13.62 -2.56
CA LYS A 9 15.71 12.68 -3.49
C LYS A 9 17.10 12.28 -3.04
N TYR A 10 17.92 13.24 -2.60
CA TYR A 10 19.27 12.94 -2.12
C TYR A 10 19.27 12.03 -0.90
N TYR A 11 18.39 12.28 0.07
CA TYR A 11 18.30 11.46 1.28
C TYR A 11 17.62 10.11 1.06
N LEU A 12 16.73 10.01 0.07
CA LEU A 12 16.01 8.77 -0.27
C LEU A 12 16.70 7.95 -1.37
N LYS A 13 17.90 8.31 -1.83
CA LYS A 13 18.63 7.60 -2.90
C LYS A 13 18.90 6.12 -2.62
N ASN A 14 18.91 5.73 -1.34
CA ASN A 14 19.10 4.35 -0.89
C ASN A 14 17.79 3.56 -0.80
N CYS A 15 16.65 4.20 -0.98
CA CYS A 15 15.36 3.55 -1.01
C CYS A 15 15.07 2.99 -2.41
N ILE A 16 14.52 1.80 -2.45
CA ILE A 16 13.83 1.23 -3.61
C ILE A 16 12.41 0.85 -3.16
N PHE A 17 11.43 1.14 -4.00
CA PHE A 17 10.01 1.13 -3.67
C PHE A 17 9.30 0.09 -4.52
N ILE A 18 8.46 -0.71 -3.88
CA ILE A 18 7.45 -1.53 -4.53
C ILE A 18 6.08 -0.99 -4.10
N ASN A 19 5.24 -0.66 -5.08
CA ASN A 19 3.87 -0.19 -4.90
C ASN A 19 2.95 -0.86 -5.93
N GLY A 20 1.66 -0.55 -5.93
CA GLY A 20 0.66 -1.08 -6.86
C GLY A 20 -0.49 -1.77 -6.12
N THR A 21 -1.27 -2.59 -6.81
CA THR A 21 -2.56 -3.10 -6.31
C THR A 21 -2.40 -4.11 -5.17
N ALA A 22 -3.47 -4.31 -4.40
CA ALA A 22 -3.54 -5.43 -3.46
C ALA A 22 -3.44 -6.75 -4.22
N TYR A 23 -2.93 -7.82 -3.58
CA TYR A 23 -2.75 -9.16 -4.17
C TYR A 23 -1.69 -9.32 -5.27
N ALA A 24 -1.04 -8.24 -5.70
CA ALA A 24 0.06 -8.30 -6.68
C ALA A 24 1.34 -8.98 -6.15
N GLY A 25 1.44 -9.28 -4.85
CA GLY A 25 2.58 -9.99 -4.26
C GLY A 25 3.70 -9.08 -3.74
N LYS A 26 3.44 -7.77 -3.58
CA LYS A 26 4.40 -6.75 -3.11
C LYS A 26 5.18 -7.17 -1.87
N SER A 27 4.49 -7.46 -0.77
CA SER A 27 5.12 -7.82 0.51
C SER A 27 5.98 -9.08 0.40
N THR A 28 5.58 -10.04 -0.44
CA THR A 28 6.37 -11.24 -0.72
C THR A 28 7.67 -10.88 -1.44
N MET A 29 7.59 -10.04 -2.49
CA MET A 29 8.78 -9.61 -3.24
C MET A 29 9.73 -8.77 -2.36
N CYS A 30 9.22 -7.85 -1.55
CA CYS A 30 10.02 -7.07 -0.61
C CYS A 30 10.78 -7.98 0.36
N LYS A 31 10.11 -8.98 0.97
CA LYS A 31 10.73 -9.95 1.88
C LYS A 31 11.81 -10.79 1.18
N MET A 32 11.54 -11.27 -0.03
CA MET A 32 12.49 -12.08 -0.80
C MET A 32 13.73 -11.27 -1.21
N LEU A 33 13.55 -10.06 -1.72
CA LEU A 33 14.65 -9.16 -2.10
C LEU A 33 15.48 -8.75 -0.88
N ALA A 34 14.83 -8.37 0.23
CA ALA A 34 15.52 -8.02 1.47
C ALA A 34 16.42 -9.15 1.96
N LYS A 35 15.90 -10.38 1.95
CA LYS A 35 16.67 -11.56 2.37
C LYS A 35 17.80 -11.88 1.39
N LYS A 36 17.55 -11.84 0.08
CA LYS A 36 18.52 -12.24 -0.95
C LYS A 36 19.70 -11.27 -1.06
N TYR A 37 19.45 -9.97 -0.91
CA TYR A 37 20.44 -8.90 -1.12
C TYR A 37 20.85 -8.17 0.16
N ASP A 38 20.49 -8.72 1.33
CA ASP A 38 20.74 -8.12 2.64
C ASP A 38 20.31 -6.64 2.67
N LEU A 39 19.03 -6.36 2.42
CA LEU A 39 18.45 -5.01 2.46
C LEU A 39 17.70 -4.78 3.78
N ILE A 40 17.56 -3.52 4.18
CA ILE A 40 16.60 -3.16 5.22
C ILE A 40 15.19 -3.31 4.64
N LEU A 41 14.34 -4.09 5.31
CA LEU A 41 12.94 -4.26 4.93
C LEU A 41 12.07 -3.24 5.68
N CYS A 42 11.50 -2.29 4.95
CA CYS A 42 10.34 -1.52 5.39
C CYS A 42 9.10 -2.20 4.78
N GLY A 43 8.55 -3.20 5.48
CA GLY A 43 7.32 -3.89 5.05
C GLY A 43 6.08 -3.04 5.31
N GLU A 44 4.90 -3.54 4.93
CA GLU A 44 3.62 -2.84 5.18
C GLU A 44 3.51 -2.36 6.64
N ASN A 45 3.02 -1.12 6.82
CA ASN A 45 2.80 -0.48 8.13
C ASN A 45 4.05 -0.35 9.03
N TYR A 46 5.27 -0.31 8.46
CA TYR A 46 6.47 -0.03 9.23
C TYR A 46 6.36 1.29 10.02
N GLY A 47 6.69 1.25 11.32
CA GLY A 47 6.61 2.42 12.18
C GLY A 47 5.18 2.84 12.58
N LEU A 48 4.15 2.03 12.31
CA LEU A 48 2.75 2.33 12.66
C LEU A 48 2.57 2.73 14.12
N ASP A 49 3.17 2.01 15.08
CA ASP A 49 3.07 2.34 16.50
C ASP A 49 3.54 3.76 16.81
N ARG A 50 4.59 4.22 16.13
CA ARG A 50 5.11 5.59 16.27
C ARG A 50 4.18 6.58 15.58
N LEU A 51 3.69 6.27 14.38
CA LEU A 51 2.73 7.10 13.67
C LEU A 51 1.49 7.36 14.54
N LEU A 52 0.91 6.32 15.13
CA LEU A 52 -0.30 6.40 15.94
C LEU A 52 -0.14 7.28 17.20
N GLN A 53 1.09 7.43 17.71
CA GLN A 53 1.42 8.33 18.82
C GLN A 53 1.56 9.80 18.40
N ILE A 54 1.83 10.06 17.12
CA ILE A 54 2.12 11.40 16.59
C ILE A 54 0.86 12.06 16.00
N ILE A 55 0.05 11.29 15.27
CA ILE A 55 -1.08 11.84 14.52
C ILE A 55 -2.16 12.43 15.42
N THR A 56 -2.74 13.53 14.97
CA THR A 56 -3.92 14.14 15.60
C THR A 56 -5.08 14.25 14.60
N PRO A 57 -6.34 14.23 15.06
CA PRO A 57 -7.50 14.39 14.18
C PRO A 57 -7.50 15.69 13.37
N GLU A 58 -6.90 16.76 13.90
CA GLU A 58 -6.85 18.08 13.26
C GLU A 58 -5.88 18.11 12.07
N GLU A 59 -4.72 17.48 12.22
CA GLU A 59 -3.64 17.51 11.23
C GLU A 59 -3.69 16.30 10.27
N GLN A 60 -4.17 15.15 10.75
CA GLN A 60 -4.33 13.89 10.00
C GLN A 60 -5.69 13.24 10.26
N PRO A 61 -6.79 13.81 9.75
CA PRO A 61 -8.14 13.29 9.98
C PRO A 61 -8.36 11.87 9.46
N ASN A 62 -7.75 11.48 8.33
CA ASN A 62 -7.97 10.16 7.74
C ASN A 62 -7.24 9.06 8.52
N LEU A 63 -5.97 9.28 8.88
CA LEU A 63 -5.20 8.37 9.73
C LEU A 63 -5.76 8.30 11.15
N SER A 64 -6.38 9.38 11.63
CA SER A 64 -7.01 9.42 12.95
C SER A 64 -8.43 8.85 12.97
N TYR A 65 -8.97 8.37 11.84
CA TYR A 65 -10.37 7.93 11.74
C TYR A 65 -10.76 6.90 12.81
N PHE A 66 -9.92 5.90 13.08
CA PHE A 66 -10.24 4.88 14.09
C PHE A 66 -10.25 5.42 15.53
N LYS A 67 -9.74 6.63 15.78
CA LYS A 67 -9.86 7.34 17.06
C LYS A 67 -11.17 8.13 17.17
N THR A 68 -11.81 8.44 16.05
CA THR A 68 -12.95 9.37 15.98
C THR A 68 -14.24 8.75 15.47
N MET A 69 -14.17 7.58 14.83
CA MET A 69 -15.35 6.86 14.37
C MET A 69 -16.27 6.52 15.54
N LYS A 70 -17.57 6.49 15.27
CA LYS A 70 -18.58 6.13 16.26
C LYS A 70 -18.46 4.66 16.66
N ASP A 71 -18.40 3.77 15.66
CA ASP A 71 -18.33 2.33 15.84
C ASP A 71 -17.89 1.63 14.53
N TRP A 72 -17.68 0.31 14.61
CA TRP A 72 -17.31 -0.50 13.44
C TRP A 72 -18.42 -0.61 12.40
N GLN A 73 -19.69 -0.43 12.79
CA GLN A 73 -20.81 -0.47 11.85
C GLN A 73 -20.79 0.75 10.94
N GLU A 74 -20.38 1.91 11.44
CA GLU A 74 -20.08 3.09 10.63
C GLU A 74 -18.99 2.76 9.59
N PHE A 75 -17.89 2.12 10.01
CA PHE A 75 -16.76 1.84 9.12
C PHE A 75 -17.15 0.91 7.96
N ILE A 76 -17.75 -0.24 8.26
CA ILE A 76 -18.03 -1.30 7.28
C ILE A 76 -19.21 -0.98 6.34
N ASN A 77 -20.07 -0.02 6.73
CA ASN A 77 -21.22 0.41 5.92
C ASN A 77 -21.01 1.74 5.19
N ARG A 78 -19.77 2.25 5.13
CA ARG A 78 -19.45 3.38 4.25
C ARG A 78 -19.85 3.11 2.82
N THR A 79 -20.22 4.16 2.11
CA THR A 79 -20.37 4.08 0.66
C THR A 79 -19.01 3.85 -0.02
N PRO A 80 -18.99 3.25 -1.22
CA PRO A 80 -17.75 3.09 -2.00
C PRO A 80 -16.97 4.40 -2.18
N GLU A 81 -17.65 5.53 -2.36
CA GLU A 81 -17.05 6.86 -2.49
C GLU A 81 -16.39 7.33 -1.20
N GLU A 82 -17.05 7.18 -0.06
CA GLU A 82 -16.50 7.55 1.25
C GLU A 82 -15.31 6.68 1.62
N TYR A 83 -15.38 5.37 1.34
CA TYR A 83 -14.27 4.46 1.57
C TYR A 83 -13.06 4.81 0.68
N LEU A 84 -13.30 5.08 -0.60
CA LEU A 84 -12.25 5.51 -1.53
C LEU A 84 -11.60 6.83 -1.08
N ALA A 85 -12.40 7.83 -0.69
CA ALA A 85 -11.89 9.10 -0.19
C ALA A 85 -11.03 8.90 1.07
N TRP A 86 -11.49 8.06 2.00
CA TRP A 86 -10.75 7.73 3.21
C TRP A 86 -9.43 7.03 2.92
N ILE A 87 -9.41 5.96 2.10
CA ILE A 87 -8.18 5.21 1.84
C ILE A 87 -7.14 6.05 1.06
N MET A 88 -7.58 6.87 0.11
CA MET A 88 -6.72 7.81 -0.62
C MET A 88 -6.23 8.97 0.26
N GLY A 89 -7.05 9.40 1.22
CA GLY A 89 -6.64 10.36 2.26
C GLY A 89 -5.57 9.78 3.18
N ASN A 90 -5.74 8.53 3.62
CA ASN A 90 -4.76 7.82 4.45
C ASN A 90 -3.40 7.71 3.76
N SER A 91 -3.36 7.31 2.49
CA SER A 91 -2.09 7.17 1.76
C SER A 91 -1.35 8.51 1.62
N ARG A 92 -2.09 9.60 1.43
CA ARG A 92 -1.51 10.95 1.34
C ARG A 92 -0.99 11.44 2.69
N GLU A 93 -1.76 11.29 3.76
CA GLU A 93 -1.34 11.68 5.11
C GLU A 93 -0.16 10.82 5.60
N ALA A 94 -0.16 9.52 5.30
CA ALA A 94 0.92 8.61 5.67
C ALA A 94 2.23 8.91 4.94
N ALA A 95 2.17 9.46 3.73
CA ALA A 95 3.36 9.73 2.93
C ALA A 95 4.37 10.64 3.65
N ASP A 96 3.90 11.68 4.36
CA ASP A 96 4.78 12.58 5.11
C ASP A 96 5.55 11.84 6.22
N PHE A 97 4.87 10.93 6.93
CA PHE A 97 5.48 10.09 7.95
C PHE A 97 6.44 9.07 7.35
N GLU A 98 6.03 8.35 6.31
CA GLU A 98 6.86 7.37 5.61
C GLU A 98 8.16 8.01 5.12
N ILE A 99 8.08 9.18 4.47
CA ILE A 99 9.26 9.92 4.00
C ILE A 99 10.20 10.25 5.16
N ALA A 100 9.68 10.74 6.28
CA ALA A 100 10.48 11.07 7.46
C ALA A 100 11.18 9.82 8.05
N GLU A 101 10.47 8.71 8.16
CA GLU A 101 11.03 7.44 8.62
C GLU A 101 12.09 6.88 7.68
N LEU A 102 11.87 6.97 6.36
CA LEU A 102 12.79 6.46 5.35
C LEU A 102 14.09 7.26 5.28
N ILE A 103 14.05 8.58 5.51
CA ILE A 103 15.27 9.39 5.66
C ILE A 103 16.14 8.85 6.80
N ARG A 104 15.51 8.48 7.93
CA ARG A 104 16.20 7.93 9.10
C ARG A 104 16.70 6.50 8.85
N LEU A 105 15.88 5.64 8.25
CA LEU A 105 16.15 4.21 8.10
C LEU A 105 17.15 3.91 6.97
N SER A 106 17.07 4.66 5.86
CA SER A 106 17.86 4.41 4.66
C SER A 106 19.23 5.11 4.64
N GLY A 107 19.60 5.80 5.73
CA GLY A 107 20.80 6.64 5.79
C GLY A 107 22.12 5.90 5.52
N TYR A 108 22.19 4.60 5.83
CA TYR A 108 23.44 3.83 5.78
C TYR A 108 23.38 2.56 4.91
N LYS A 109 22.18 2.06 4.62
CA LYS A 109 22.00 0.78 3.94
C LYS A 109 20.81 0.85 2.99
N ARG A 110 20.94 0.14 1.86
CA ARG A 110 19.89 0.08 0.86
C ARG A 110 18.63 -0.54 1.47
N THR A 111 17.50 0.10 1.21
CA THR A 111 16.23 -0.18 1.91
C THR A 111 15.16 -0.46 0.87
N ILE A 112 14.48 -1.61 1.00
CA ILE A 112 13.31 -1.96 0.19
C ILE A 112 12.05 -1.61 0.95
N VAL A 113 11.14 -0.90 0.28
CA VAL A 113 9.94 -0.32 0.87
C VAL A 113 8.69 -0.90 0.19
N ASP A 114 7.86 -1.57 0.96
CA ASP A 114 6.47 -1.91 0.60
C ASP A 114 5.59 -0.73 1.04
N THR A 115 5.13 0.07 0.07
CA THR A 115 4.54 1.39 0.35
C THR A 115 3.20 1.58 -0.35
N ASN A 116 2.40 2.49 0.19
CA ASN A 116 1.21 3.03 -0.46
C ASN A 116 1.37 4.53 -0.81
N ILE A 117 2.59 5.08 -0.80
CA ILE A 117 2.84 6.48 -1.18
C ILE A 117 2.25 6.77 -2.58
N PRO A 118 1.42 7.81 -2.74
CA PRO A 118 0.83 8.17 -4.03
C PRO A 118 1.83 8.34 -5.17
N LEU A 119 1.44 7.96 -6.40
CA LEU A 119 2.30 7.99 -7.59
C LEU A 119 2.91 9.36 -7.87
N GLU A 120 2.12 10.43 -7.73
CA GLU A 120 2.57 11.79 -7.97
C GLU A 120 3.62 12.24 -6.95
N ILE A 121 3.63 11.66 -5.75
CA ILE A 121 4.67 11.88 -4.75
C ILE A 121 5.90 11.05 -5.13
N LEU A 122 5.75 9.76 -5.46
CA LEU A 122 6.88 8.91 -5.88
C LEU A 122 7.64 9.50 -7.08
N LYS A 123 6.94 10.04 -8.08
CA LYS A 123 7.53 10.72 -9.26
C LYS A 123 8.43 11.90 -8.88
N GLN A 124 8.17 12.53 -7.73
CA GLN A 124 8.96 13.66 -7.23
C GLN A 124 10.17 13.22 -6.40
N LEU A 125 10.14 12.03 -5.81
CA LEU A 125 11.08 11.58 -4.77
C LEU A 125 12.05 10.50 -5.22
N ALA A 126 11.74 9.80 -6.31
CA ALA A 126 12.50 8.64 -6.75
C ALA A 126 12.76 8.70 -8.26
N ASP A 127 13.88 8.12 -8.67
CA ASP A 127 14.20 7.92 -10.08
C ASP A 127 13.57 6.62 -10.61
N TYR A 128 13.52 6.46 -11.93
CA TYR A 128 12.84 5.32 -12.57
C TYR A 128 13.30 3.94 -12.02
N ASN A 129 14.61 3.74 -11.86
CA ASN A 129 15.18 2.49 -11.33
C ASN A 129 15.01 2.32 -9.81
N GLN A 130 14.37 3.27 -9.11
CA GLN A 130 14.06 3.12 -7.69
C GLN A 130 12.63 2.64 -7.45
N VAL A 131 11.74 2.68 -8.44
CA VAL A 131 10.31 2.36 -8.26
C VAL A 131 9.90 1.22 -9.18
N ALA A 132 9.23 0.22 -8.62
CA ALA A 132 8.52 -0.80 -9.37
C ALA A 132 7.05 -0.84 -8.96
N ILE A 133 6.16 -0.97 -9.95
CA ILE A 133 4.73 -1.12 -9.74
C ILE A 133 4.36 -2.59 -10.00
N MET A 134 3.63 -3.18 -9.07
CA MET A 134 3.13 -4.53 -9.19
C MET A 134 1.61 -4.51 -9.23
N LEU A 135 1.04 -5.11 -10.27
CA LEU A 135 -0.40 -5.11 -10.51
C LEU A 135 -0.96 -6.52 -10.53
N SER A 136 -2.24 -6.63 -10.20
CA SER A 136 -3.04 -7.84 -10.32
C SER A 136 -4.47 -7.48 -10.72
N PRO A 137 -5.20 -8.40 -11.38
CA PRO A 137 -6.61 -8.21 -11.68
C PRO A 137 -7.45 -7.86 -10.44
N GLN A 138 -8.47 -7.03 -10.63
CA GLN A 138 -9.42 -6.64 -9.58
C GLN A 138 -10.10 -7.86 -8.93
N SER A 139 -10.43 -8.89 -9.71
CA SER A 139 -11.06 -10.12 -9.20
C SER A 139 -10.26 -10.75 -8.07
N LEU A 140 -8.93 -10.77 -8.17
CA LEU A 140 -8.08 -11.33 -7.12
C LEU A 140 -8.17 -10.55 -5.80
N SER A 141 -8.39 -9.23 -5.84
CA SER A 141 -8.48 -8.41 -4.62
C SER A 141 -9.88 -8.34 -4.04
N VAL A 142 -10.93 -8.49 -4.85
CA VAL A 142 -12.34 -8.45 -4.41
C VAL A 142 -12.81 -9.84 -3.94
N ASP A 143 -12.54 -10.87 -4.73
CA ASP A 143 -13.10 -12.20 -4.48
C ASP A 143 -12.34 -12.91 -3.36
N MET A 144 -11.01 -12.79 -3.35
CA MET A 144 -10.16 -13.47 -2.37
C MET A 144 -9.85 -12.63 -1.14
N PHE A 145 -10.49 -11.46 -0.95
CA PHE A 145 -10.18 -10.55 0.16
C PHE A 145 -10.26 -11.27 1.51
N PHE A 146 -11.40 -11.92 1.77
CA PHE A 146 -11.71 -12.62 3.02
C PHE A 146 -11.30 -14.11 3.02
N GLU A 147 -10.62 -14.59 1.98
CA GLU A 147 -10.13 -15.98 1.91
C GLU A 147 -8.78 -16.18 2.64
N ARG A 148 -8.23 -15.09 3.21
CA ARG A 148 -6.96 -15.12 3.91
C ARG A 148 -7.15 -15.14 5.41
N ASP A 149 -6.29 -15.90 6.09
CA ASP A 149 -6.23 -16.02 7.56
C ASP A 149 -5.59 -14.81 8.25
N ASP A 150 -5.53 -13.64 7.59
CA ASP A 150 -4.98 -12.43 8.19
C ASP A 150 -5.93 -11.95 9.33
N GLU A 151 -5.42 -11.77 10.55
CA GLU A 151 -6.24 -11.45 11.74
C GLU A 151 -7.13 -10.21 11.53
N GLU A 152 -6.61 -9.16 10.90
CA GLU A 152 -7.34 -7.93 10.60
C GLU A 152 -8.56 -8.18 9.69
N LYS A 153 -8.40 -9.06 8.69
CA LYS A 153 -9.48 -9.39 7.74
C LYS A 153 -10.54 -10.28 8.38
N LEU A 154 -10.11 -11.23 9.20
CA LEU A 154 -11.01 -12.05 10.01
C LEU A 154 -11.81 -11.18 10.99
N PHE A 155 -11.17 -10.18 11.58
CA PHE A 155 -11.84 -9.21 12.44
C PHE A 155 -12.87 -8.38 11.64
N LEU A 156 -12.52 -7.82 10.48
CA LEU A 156 -13.47 -7.09 9.63
C LEU A 156 -14.66 -7.97 9.23
N LEU A 157 -14.40 -9.23 8.83
CA LEU A 157 -15.46 -10.18 8.51
C LEU A 157 -16.38 -10.46 9.71
N SER A 158 -15.81 -10.51 10.93
CA SER A 158 -16.59 -10.67 12.16
C SER A 158 -17.52 -9.47 12.42
N GLN A 159 -17.09 -8.25 12.09
CA GLN A 159 -17.92 -7.04 12.22
C GLN A 159 -19.05 -7.02 11.18
N ILE A 160 -18.77 -7.46 9.95
CA ILE A 160 -19.77 -7.62 8.88
C ILE A 160 -20.85 -8.62 9.29
N LYS A 161 -20.46 -9.76 9.89
CA LYS A 161 -21.40 -10.77 10.39
C LYS A 161 -22.32 -10.26 11.52
N GLN A 162 -21.93 -9.20 12.22
CA GLN A 162 -22.72 -8.57 13.28
C GLN A 162 -23.66 -7.46 12.78
N ALA A 163 -23.60 -7.12 11.49
CA ALA A 163 -24.47 -6.11 10.92
C ALA A 163 -25.94 -6.54 10.91
N ALA A 164 -26.85 -5.57 10.79
CA ALA A 164 -28.29 -5.84 10.71
C ALA A 164 -28.66 -6.67 9.47
N ASP A 165 -27.91 -6.49 8.38
CA ASP A 165 -28.00 -7.27 7.13
C ASP A 165 -26.59 -7.64 6.66
N PRO A 166 -26.03 -8.76 7.15
CA PRO A 166 -24.64 -9.14 6.87
C PRO A 166 -24.34 -9.36 5.38
N GLU A 167 -25.31 -9.88 4.62
CA GLU A 167 -25.15 -10.15 3.18
C GLU A 167 -25.04 -8.84 2.41
N LYS A 168 -25.92 -7.88 2.71
CA LYS A 168 -25.86 -6.54 2.12
C LYS A 168 -24.60 -5.79 2.53
N THR A 169 -24.18 -5.84 3.79
CA THR A 169 -22.95 -5.19 4.25
C THR A 169 -21.72 -5.81 3.60
N LEU A 170 -21.68 -7.14 3.44
CA LEU A 170 -20.58 -7.81 2.72
C LEU A 170 -20.52 -7.37 1.26
N GLN A 171 -21.66 -7.31 0.57
CA GLN A 171 -21.70 -6.86 -0.82
C GLN A 171 -21.26 -5.39 -0.94
N ASN A 172 -21.74 -4.51 -0.06
CA ASN A 172 -21.29 -3.11 -0.02
C ASN A 172 -19.77 -3.01 0.20
N PHE A 173 -19.20 -3.80 1.12
CA PHE A 173 -17.76 -3.80 1.35
C PHE A 173 -16.97 -4.29 0.12
N ARG A 174 -17.49 -5.28 -0.61
CA ARG A 174 -16.93 -5.71 -1.90
C ARG A 174 -16.99 -4.59 -2.94
N ASP A 175 -18.07 -3.83 -2.98
CA ASP A 175 -18.21 -2.68 -3.89
C ASP A 175 -17.18 -1.58 -3.54
N CYS A 176 -16.89 -1.35 -2.26
CA CYS A 176 -15.80 -0.48 -1.82
C CYS A 176 -14.42 -0.97 -2.34
N LEU A 177 -14.14 -2.28 -2.20
CA LEU A 177 -12.90 -2.88 -2.71
C LEU A 177 -12.82 -2.78 -4.25
N ALA A 178 -13.92 -3.02 -4.95
CA ALA A 178 -13.99 -2.89 -6.40
C ALA A 178 -13.75 -1.44 -6.84
N LYS A 179 -14.31 -0.46 -6.14
CA LYS A 179 -14.10 0.96 -6.42
C LYS A 179 -12.63 1.36 -6.28
N PHE A 180 -11.97 0.93 -5.20
CA PHE A 180 -10.53 1.18 -4.99
C PHE A 180 -9.64 0.47 -5.99
N ASN A 181 -10.05 -0.71 -6.47
CA ASN A 181 -9.34 -1.46 -7.51
C ASN A 181 -9.99 -1.29 -8.89
N SER A 182 -10.62 -0.14 -9.14
CA SER A 182 -11.33 0.11 -10.41
C SER A 182 -10.36 0.15 -11.59
N GLN A 183 -10.88 -0.06 -12.80
CA GLN A 183 -10.07 0.01 -14.02
C GLN A 183 -9.39 1.37 -14.18
N GLU A 184 -10.05 2.46 -13.80
CA GLU A 184 -9.49 3.81 -13.83
C GLU A 184 -8.22 3.91 -12.97
N ILE A 185 -8.29 3.49 -11.71
CA ILE A 185 -7.13 3.49 -10.80
C ILE A 185 -6.06 2.51 -11.29
N TYR A 186 -6.46 1.34 -11.77
CA TYR A 186 -5.54 0.36 -12.35
C TYR A 186 -4.75 0.94 -13.53
N ASP A 187 -5.44 1.64 -14.44
CA ASP A 187 -4.83 2.26 -15.61
C ASP A 187 -3.90 3.41 -15.22
N GLU A 188 -4.18 4.15 -14.15
CA GLU A 188 -3.24 5.14 -13.60
C GLU A 188 -1.93 4.49 -13.16
N TRP A 189 -1.99 3.33 -12.50
CA TRP A 189 -0.79 2.58 -12.12
C TRP A 189 -0.04 2.03 -13.34
N LEU A 190 -0.76 1.40 -14.26
CA LEU A 190 -0.19 0.80 -15.46
C LEU A 190 0.49 1.85 -16.34
N ASN A 191 -0.12 3.02 -16.48
CA ASN A 191 0.38 4.13 -17.30
C ASN A 191 1.21 5.14 -16.50
N SER A 192 1.66 4.76 -15.29
CA SER A 192 2.41 5.65 -14.40
C SER A 192 3.76 6.09 -14.98
N GLY A 193 4.32 5.32 -15.92
CA GLY A 193 5.66 5.51 -16.49
C GLY A 193 6.78 4.84 -15.69
N PHE A 194 6.45 4.13 -14.61
CA PHE A 194 7.38 3.30 -13.86
C PHE A 194 7.45 1.88 -14.43
N PHE A 195 8.53 1.17 -14.10
CA PHE A 195 8.64 -0.26 -14.40
C PHE A 195 7.51 -1.01 -13.73
N THR A 196 6.77 -1.81 -14.52
CA THR A 196 5.54 -2.45 -14.06
C THR A 196 5.57 -3.95 -14.35
N ILE A 197 5.19 -4.76 -13.37
CA ILE A 197 4.97 -6.20 -13.49
C ILE A 197 3.51 -6.49 -13.22
N VAL A 198 2.86 -7.23 -14.12
CA VAL A 198 1.47 -7.68 -13.94
C VAL A 198 1.47 -9.16 -13.57
N ARG A 199 0.89 -9.47 -12.41
CA ARG A 199 0.57 -10.84 -11.99
C ARG A 199 -0.79 -11.21 -12.57
N ASN A 200 -0.81 -12.06 -13.58
CA ASN A 200 -2.03 -12.42 -14.30
C ASN A 200 -2.97 -13.33 -13.50
N ASP A 201 -2.43 -14.22 -12.67
CA ASP A 201 -3.22 -15.19 -11.91
C ASP A 201 -2.58 -15.55 -10.56
N ALA A 202 -3.37 -16.22 -9.72
CA ALA A 202 -2.96 -16.67 -8.41
C ALA A 202 -2.27 -18.05 -8.41
N GLU A 203 -2.46 -18.84 -9.45
CA GLU A 203 -2.12 -20.28 -9.50
C GLU A 203 -0.67 -20.53 -9.94
N THR A 204 -0.17 -19.73 -10.87
CA THR A 204 1.17 -19.87 -11.43
C THR A 204 2.21 -19.28 -10.48
N ASP A 205 3.15 -20.10 -10.02
CA ASP A 205 4.25 -19.64 -9.17
C ASP A 205 5.35 -18.95 -9.99
N THR A 206 5.27 -17.63 -10.09
CA THR A 206 6.25 -16.79 -10.79
C THR A 206 7.21 -16.06 -9.84
N ARG A 207 7.30 -16.48 -8.56
CA ARG A 207 8.01 -15.74 -7.52
C ARG A 207 9.49 -15.52 -7.85
N LEU A 208 10.19 -16.56 -8.32
CA LEU A 208 11.62 -16.46 -8.64
C LEU A 208 11.89 -15.54 -9.83
N GLU A 209 11.11 -15.69 -10.90
CA GLU A 209 11.21 -14.84 -12.10
C GLU A 209 10.92 -13.37 -11.78
N THR A 210 9.91 -13.13 -10.95
CA THR A 210 9.52 -11.79 -10.51
C THR A 210 10.61 -11.14 -9.65
N VAL A 211 11.19 -11.87 -8.70
CA VAL A 211 12.31 -11.38 -7.88
C VAL A 211 13.51 -11.04 -8.75
N ASP A 212 13.85 -11.86 -9.75
CA ASP A 212 14.99 -11.61 -10.62
C ASP A 212 14.74 -10.45 -11.60
N ALA A 213 13.50 -10.24 -12.06
CA ALA A 213 13.13 -9.07 -12.84
C ALA A 213 13.24 -7.77 -12.02
N LEU A 214 12.72 -7.78 -10.79
CA LEU A 214 12.81 -6.65 -9.86
C LEU A 214 14.26 -6.34 -9.49
N ALA A 215 15.06 -7.37 -9.17
CA ALA A 215 16.47 -7.18 -8.83
C ALA A 215 17.25 -6.52 -9.99
N ARG A 216 17.03 -6.96 -11.22
CA ARG A 216 17.64 -6.33 -12.41
C ARG A 216 17.20 -4.87 -12.58
N HIS A 217 15.90 -4.58 -12.43
CA HIS A 217 15.37 -3.21 -12.51
C HIS A 217 16.00 -2.30 -11.45
N PHE A 218 16.09 -2.78 -10.21
CA PHE A 218 16.70 -2.04 -9.11
C PHE A 218 18.23 -1.99 -9.18
N GLY A 219 18.89 -2.77 -10.05
CA GLY A 219 20.35 -2.88 -10.06
C GLY A 219 20.89 -3.43 -8.74
N LEU A 220 20.32 -4.55 -8.29
CA LEU A 220 20.74 -5.33 -7.12
C LEU A 220 21.60 -6.53 -7.54
#